data_AF-A0A3N5PNC1-F1
#
_entry.id   AF-A0A3N5PNC1-F1
#
_cell.length_a   1.000
_cell.length_b   1.000
_cell.length_c   1.000
_cell.angle_alpha   90.00
_cell.angle_beta   90.00
_cell.angle_gamma   90.00
#
_symmetry.space_group_name_H-M   'P 1'
#
loop_
_entity.id
_entity.type
_entity.pdbx_description
1 polymer ?
#
loop_
_entity_poly.entity_id
_entity_poly.type
_entity_poly.pdbx_seq_one_letter_code
_entity_poly.pdbx_strand_id
1 'polypeptide(L)'
;MCYIMLDMQPYFCHVLPWKIVTIILYSKETGRMKFQNCKRNKYGKCNIPSNTIKRIKDGLRKLDLEVEYYPFQVSDNIYWGRVWIDSIRIVCNGKGITPELAKASAYAELAERLSAGLFYPVFEEQVRFNVPDLYNEETNRFLNYEWMEGYIYSHQDDLENPIRIEDLLANEKHLTHKDIKDLKNCGMAGHWVDGFSIVRNETVKVPINFVSYIHGSNGMAAGNTIEEAMIQATCEIFERFSQIQTIKSEKIIPSIDLDSVENETIGDMIKFYKEKNVDIIIKDLSLDGLIPCIGVLFINNNLRTDRLEHRILIPG
;
A
#
# COMPACT_ATOMS: atom_id res chain seq x y z
N MET A 1 0.92 -13.57 -0.20
CA MET A 1 1.15 -12.13 -0.05
C MET A 1 1.15 -11.50 -1.45
N CYS A 2 0.75 -10.23 -1.60
CA CYS A 2 0.98 -9.43 -2.81
C CYS A 2 1.70 -8.14 -2.43
N TYR A 3 2.93 -7.95 -2.87
CA TYR A 3 3.45 -6.61 -3.14
C TYR A 3 3.15 -6.28 -4.57
N ILE A 4 2.67 -5.08 -4.87
CA ILE A 4 2.67 -4.54 -6.22
C ILE A 4 3.61 -3.35 -6.27
N MET A 5 4.56 -3.41 -7.19
CA MET A 5 5.26 -2.21 -7.66
C MET A 5 4.73 -1.85 -9.03
N LEU A 6 4.52 -0.56 -9.29
CA LEU A 6 4.30 -0.01 -10.61
C LEU A 6 5.35 1.09 -10.82
N ASP A 7 6.26 0.88 -11.78
CA ASP A 7 7.03 1.99 -12.33
C ASP A 7 6.18 2.68 -13.40
N MET A 8 5.84 3.96 -13.18
CA MET A 8 5.16 4.81 -14.14
C MET A 8 6.13 5.89 -14.60
N GLN A 9 6.75 5.68 -15.77
CA GLN A 9 7.65 6.66 -16.36
C GLN A 9 6.86 7.81 -17.03
N PRO A 10 7.25 9.08 -16.80
CA PRO A 10 6.60 10.22 -17.42
C PRO A 10 7.21 10.53 -18.79
N TYR A 11 6.50 10.19 -19.87
CA TYR A 11 6.71 10.86 -21.17
C TYR A 11 5.37 11.38 -21.67
N PHE A 12 5.29 12.72 -21.77
CA PHE A 12 4.10 13.44 -22.22
C PHE A 12 3.83 13.21 -23.72
N CYS A 13 2.54 13.07 -24.01
CA CYS A 13 1.82 13.34 -25.25
C CYS A 13 2.35 12.86 -26.61
N HIS A 14 1.45 12.11 -27.27
CA HIS A 14 1.37 11.74 -28.68
C HIS A 14 2.12 10.45 -29.11
N VAL A 15 1.37 9.34 -28.98
CA VAL A 15 1.44 8.12 -29.82
C VAL A 15 2.63 7.17 -29.52
N LEU A 16 2.36 6.03 -28.83
CA LEU A 16 3.21 4.84 -28.51
C LEU A 16 3.84 4.77 -27.08
N PRO A 17 4.37 3.61 -26.63
CA PRO A 17 3.71 2.50 -25.94
C PRO A 17 4.07 2.43 -24.43
N TRP A 18 3.07 2.31 -23.56
CA TRP A 18 3.24 2.20 -22.12
C TRP A 18 3.93 0.88 -21.72
N LYS A 19 5.02 0.93 -20.95
CA LYS A 19 5.56 -0.23 -20.21
C LYS A 19 5.23 -0.05 -18.73
N ILE A 20 4.05 -0.51 -18.34
CA ILE A 20 3.72 -0.73 -16.93
C ILE A 20 4.56 -1.92 -16.46
N VAL A 21 5.27 -1.82 -15.35
CA VAL A 21 5.92 -2.97 -14.72
C VAL A 21 5.19 -3.27 -13.42
N THR A 22 4.17 -4.14 -13.48
CA THR A 22 3.47 -4.65 -12.29
C THR A 22 4.19 -5.89 -11.78
N ILE A 23 4.80 -5.82 -10.61
CA ILE A 23 5.53 -6.95 -10.01
C ILE A 23 4.74 -7.45 -8.81
N ILE A 24 4.34 -8.73 -8.83
CA ILE A 24 3.71 -9.42 -7.71
C ILE A 24 4.75 -10.27 -7.01
N LEU A 25 5.03 -10.01 -5.75
CA LEU A 25 5.80 -10.95 -4.92
C LEU A 25 4.88 -12.04 -4.39
N TYR A 26 5.05 -13.27 -4.88
CA TYR A 26 4.31 -14.45 -4.45
C TYR A 26 5.25 -15.52 -3.93
N SER A 27 4.74 -16.35 -3.02
CA SER A 27 5.38 -17.57 -2.55
C SER A 27 4.38 -18.70 -2.73
N LYS A 28 4.66 -19.60 -3.70
CA LYS A 28 4.34 -21.05 -3.74
C LYS A 28 4.17 -21.69 -5.12
N GLU A 29 4.22 -20.96 -6.24
CA GLU A 29 3.99 -21.59 -7.56
C GLU A 29 4.96 -21.04 -8.62
N THR A 30 6.02 -21.81 -8.87
CA THR A 30 6.89 -21.69 -10.05
C THR A 30 6.12 -22.15 -11.30
N GLY A 31 5.24 -21.29 -11.80
CA GLY A 31 4.42 -21.55 -12.98
C GLY A 31 3.72 -20.30 -13.51
N ARG A 32 3.21 -20.38 -14.74
CA ARG A 32 2.45 -19.30 -15.37
C ARG A 32 1.21 -18.98 -14.51
N MET A 33 1.14 -17.78 -13.93
CA MET A 33 0.05 -17.39 -13.04
C MET A 33 -1.30 -17.45 -13.78
N LYS A 34 -2.24 -18.22 -13.25
CA LYS A 34 -3.61 -18.32 -13.80
C LYS A 34 -4.56 -17.49 -12.95
N PHE A 35 -4.88 -16.30 -13.44
CA PHE A 35 -5.87 -15.43 -12.79
C PHE A 35 -7.27 -16.03 -12.86
N GLN A 36 -7.99 -15.93 -11.75
CA GLN A 36 -9.37 -16.36 -11.62
C GLN A 36 -10.26 -15.14 -11.40
N ASN A 37 -11.36 -15.09 -12.13
CA ASN A 37 -12.36 -14.05 -11.91
C ASN A 37 -13.20 -14.39 -10.68
N CYS A 38 -13.61 -13.36 -9.95
CA CYS A 38 -14.44 -13.47 -8.77
C CYS A 38 -15.62 -12.50 -8.88
N LYS A 39 -16.82 -13.00 -8.56
CA LYS A 39 -18.01 -12.15 -8.48
C LYS A 39 -17.97 -11.32 -7.19
N ARG A 40 -17.83 -10.01 -7.34
CA ARG A 40 -17.88 -9.07 -6.22
C ARG A 40 -19.30 -9.01 -5.63
N ASN A 41 -19.38 -8.98 -4.31
CA ASN A 41 -20.62 -8.74 -3.57
C ASN A 41 -20.99 -7.26 -3.60
N LYS A 42 -22.08 -6.90 -2.92
CA LYS A 42 -22.57 -5.50 -2.81
C LYS A 42 -21.57 -4.52 -2.19
N TYR A 43 -20.51 -5.00 -1.54
CA TYR A 43 -19.44 -4.20 -0.97
C TYR A 43 -18.19 -4.13 -1.87
N GLY A 44 -18.27 -4.66 -3.09
CA GLY A 44 -17.13 -4.69 -4.01
C GLY A 44 -16.06 -5.73 -3.64
N LYS A 45 -16.37 -6.70 -2.76
CA LYS A 45 -15.42 -7.72 -2.26
C LYS A 45 -15.81 -9.14 -2.69
N CYS A 46 -14.82 -10.02 -2.77
CA CYS A 46 -14.94 -11.43 -3.14
C CYS A 46 -15.49 -12.34 -2.04
N ASN A 47 -15.56 -11.84 -0.81
CA ASN A 47 -16.19 -12.55 0.30
C ASN A 47 -16.90 -11.55 1.21
N ILE A 48 -17.80 -12.05 2.04
CA ILE A 48 -18.47 -11.23 3.05
C ILE A 48 -17.49 -10.89 4.20
N PRO A 49 -17.68 -9.74 4.88
CA PRO A 49 -16.77 -9.27 5.93
C PRO A 49 -16.55 -10.30 7.05
N SER A 50 -17.61 -10.90 7.59
CA SER A 50 -17.55 -11.97 8.62
C SER A 50 -16.67 -13.15 8.23
N ASN A 51 -16.76 -13.64 6.99
CA ASN A 51 -15.89 -14.72 6.50
C ASN A 51 -14.44 -14.27 6.40
N THR A 52 -14.18 -13.04 5.95
CA THR A 52 -12.83 -12.46 5.89
C THR A 52 -12.21 -12.43 7.29
N ILE A 53 -12.93 -11.86 8.27
CA ILE A 53 -12.49 -11.77 9.67
C ILE A 53 -12.21 -13.16 10.24
N LYS A 54 -13.14 -14.11 10.02
CA LYS A 54 -12.98 -15.49 10.50
C LYS A 54 -11.71 -16.14 9.94
N ARG A 55 -11.50 -16.07 8.62
CA ARG A 55 -10.31 -16.66 7.97
C ARG A 55 -9.01 -16.11 8.53
N ILE A 56 -8.95 -14.79 8.75
CA ILE A 56 -7.74 -14.14 9.29
C ILE A 56 -7.51 -14.57 10.74
N LYS A 57 -8.55 -14.55 11.59
CA LYS A 57 -8.45 -15.05 12.97
C LYS A 57 -8.04 -16.53 13.02
N ASP A 58 -8.56 -17.36 12.12
CA ASP A 58 -8.18 -18.78 12.02
C ASP A 58 -6.71 -18.95 11.64
N GLY A 59 -6.19 -18.08 10.76
CA GLY A 59 -4.76 -18.04 10.42
C GLY A 59 -3.89 -17.63 11.60
N LEU A 60 -4.25 -16.55 12.30
CA LEU A 60 -3.52 -16.04 13.47
C LEU A 60 -3.48 -17.07 14.62
N ARG A 61 -4.60 -17.77 14.88
CA ARG A 61 -4.64 -18.85 15.87
C ARG A 61 -3.69 -20.01 15.57
N LYS A 62 -3.46 -20.32 14.28
CA LYS A 62 -2.47 -21.36 13.90
C LYS A 62 -1.03 -20.93 14.15
N LEU A 63 -0.79 -19.62 14.27
CA LEU A 63 0.50 -19.03 14.58
C LEU A 63 0.66 -18.73 16.08
N ASP A 64 -0.31 -19.14 16.90
CA ASP A 64 -0.36 -18.81 18.34
C ASP A 64 -0.35 -17.29 18.61
N LEU A 65 -0.99 -16.52 17.72
CA LEU A 65 -1.10 -15.07 17.82
C LEU A 65 -2.51 -14.67 18.28
N GLU A 66 -2.58 -14.11 19.48
CA GLU A 66 -3.79 -13.54 20.07
C GLU A 66 -4.05 -12.13 19.51
N VAL A 67 -5.26 -11.91 18.99
CA VAL A 67 -5.64 -10.68 18.30
C VAL A 67 -6.83 -10.00 18.96
N GLU A 68 -6.67 -8.72 19.23
CA GLU A 68 -7.68 -7.88 19.87
C GLU A 68 -8.21 -6.82 18.90
N TYR A 69 -9.42 -6.32 19.17
CA TYR A 69 -10.08 -5.33 18.32
C TYR A 69 -10.97 -4.40 19.12
N TYR A 70 -10.88 -3.10 18.83
CA TYR A 70 -11.71 -2.05 19.42
C TYR A 70 -12.38 -1.18 18.34
N PRO A 71 -13.73 -1.10 18.30
CA PRO A 71 -14.45 -0.30 17.31
C PRO A 71 -14.68 1.16 17.75
N PHE A 72 -14.83 2.03 16.75
CA PHE A 72 -15.23 3.43 16.91
C PHE A 72 -16.32 3.78 15.88
N GLN A 73 -17.40 4.40 16.35
CA GLN A 73 -18.45 4.96 15.50
C GLN A 73 -18.34 6.48 15.53
N VAL A 74 -18.22 7.09 14.34
CA VAL A 74 -18.14 8.54 14.17
C VAL A 74 -19.50 9.10 13.76
N SER A 75 -20.20 8.42 12.86
CA SER A 75 -21.58 8.69 12.45
C SER A 75 -22.27 7.39 12.03
N ASP A 76 -23.50 7.46 11.50
CA ASP A 76 -24.25 6.28 11.02
C ASP A 76 -23.58 5.57 9.82
N ASN A 77 -22.71 6.27 9.09
CA ASN A 77 -22.04 5.74 7.91
C ASN A 77 -20.50 5.86 7.99
N ILE A 78 -19.93 6.29 9.12
CA ILE A 78 -18.48 6.47 9.28
C ILE A 78 -18.02 5.68 10.50
N TYR A 79 -17.28 4.61 10.23
CA TYR A 79 -16.71 3.74 11.26
C TYR A 79 -15.22 3.56 11.03
N TRP A 80 -14.50 3.46 12.14
CA TRP A 80 -13.14 2.94 12.12
C TRP A 80 -12.92 1.99 13.31
N GLY A 81 -11.85 1.23 13.28
CA GLY A 81 -11.50 0.31 14.34
C GLY A 81 -10.01 0.12 14.44
N ARG A 82 -9.54 -0.26 15.62
CA ARG A 82 -8.15 -0.61 15.88
C ARG A 82 -8.06 -2.11 16.14
N VAL A 83 -7.10 -2.77 15.49
CA VAL A 83 -6.76 -4.17 15.74
C VAL A 83 -5.30 -4.25 16.15
N TRP A 84 -4.96 -5.14 17.08
CA TRP A 84 -3.57 -5.30 17.51
C TRP A 84 -3.26 -6.73 17.97
N ILE A 85 -1.97 -7.05 17.97
CA ILE A 85 -1.40 -8.28 18.56
C ILE A 85 -0.26 -7.82 19.47
N ASP A 86 -0.43 -7.99 20.78
CA ASP A 86 0.50 -7.48 21.80
C ASP A 86 1.86 -8.17 21.76
N SER A 87 1.89 -9.49 21.52
CA SER A 87 3.12 -10.30 21.54
C SER A 87 4.17 -9.84 20.52
N ILE A 88 3.73 -9.24 19.42
CA ILE A 88 4.59 -8.70 18.35
C ILE A 88 4.42 -7.19 18.15
N ARG A 89 3.71 -6.51 19.07
CA ARG A 89 3.51 -5.06 19.10
C ARG A 89 3.06 -4.44 17.76
N ILE A 90 2.17 -5.13 17.05
CA ILE A 90 1.60 -4.62 15.80
C ILE A 90 0.22 -4.01 16.06
N VAL A 91 -0.03 -2.84 15.49
CA VAL A 91 -1.30 -2.12 15.57
C VAL A 91 -1.69 -1.67 14.17
N CYS A 92 -2.90 -2.01 13.74
CA CYS A 92 -3.45 -1.60 12.47
C CYS A 92 -4.82 -0.96 12.70
N ASN A 93 -5.27 -0.17 11.73
CA ASN A 93 -6.61 0.43 11.78
C ASN A 93 -7.44 -0.09 10.60
N GLY A 94 -8.74 0.14 10.65
CA GLY A 94 -9.61 -0.19 9.54
C GLY A 94 -10.72 0.84 9.44
N LYS A 95 -11.13 1.16 8.22
CA LYS A 95 -12.19 2.13 7.92
C LYS A 95 -13.31 1.45 7.16
N GLY A 96 -14.55 1.88 7.39
CA GLY A 96 -15.70 1.33 6.68
C GLY A 96 -16.99 2.07 6.94
N ILE A 97 -17.98 1.81 6.08
CA ILE A 97 -19.32 2.41 6.17
C ILE A 97 -20.27 1.63 7.08
N THR A 98 -19.80 0.51 7.65
CA THR A 98 -20.49 -0.25 8.69
C THR A 98 -19.46 -0.73 9.72
N PRO A 99 -19.88 -1.09 10.96
CA PRO A 99 -18.97 -1.66 11.95
C PRO A 99 -18.25 -2.92 11.46
N GLU A 100 -18.95 -3.77 10.71
CA GLU A 100 -18.40 -5.03 10.20
C GLU A 100 -17.36 -4.80 9.10
N LEU A 101 -17.58 -3.82 8.20
CA LEU A 101 -16.61 -3.45 7.17
C LEU A 101 -15.36 -2.81 7.77
N ALA A 102 -15.51 -1.92 8.76
CA ALA A 102 -14.36 -1.33 9.44
C ALA A 102 -13.52 -2.40 10.14
N LYS A 103 -14.18 -3.37 10.79
CA LYS A 103 -13.50 -4.52 11.39
C LYS A 103 -12.77 -5.36 10.34
N ALA A 104 -13.44 -5.74 9.25
CA ALA A 104 -12.80 -6.51 8.19
C ALA A 104 -11.61 -5.78 7.56
N SER A 105 -11.72 -4.46 7.36
CA SER A 105 -10.60 -3.62 6.90
C SER A 105 -9.43 -3.67 7.88
N ALA A 106 -9.67 -3.58 9.19
CA ALA A 106 -8.61 -3.61 10.20
C ALA A 106 -7.87 -4.95 10.19
N TYR A 107 -8.62 -6.05 10.18
CA TYR A 107 -8.04 -7.40 10.10
C TYR A 107 -7.30 -7.62 8.77
N ALA A 108 -7.79 -7.08 7.66
CA ALA A 108 -7.11 -7.17 6.36
C ALA A 108 -5.78 -6.40 6.36
N GLU A 109 -5.75 -5.17 6.90
CA GLU A 109 -4.49 -4.41 7.06
C GLU A 109 -3.51 -5.16 7.99
N LEU A 110 -4.00 -5.76 9.09
CA LEU A 110 -3.16 -6.59 9.95
C LEU A 110 -2.56 -7.79 9.20
N ALA A 111 -3.37 -8.49 8.40
CA ALA A 111 -2.90 -9.62 7.59
C ALA A 111 -1.89 -9.18 6.52
N GLU A 112 -2.09 -8.02 5.91
CA GLU A 112 -1.16 -7.40 4.97
C GLU A 112 0.18 -7.12 5.64
N ARG A 113 0.20 -6.35 6.74
CA ARG A 113 1.43 -5.95 7.44
C ARG A 113 2.19 -7.13 8.01
N LEU A 114 1.48 -8.10 8.60
CA LEU A 114 2.10 -9.33 9.10
C LEU A 114 2.74 -10.14 7.97
N SER A 115 2.03 -10.28 6.84
CA SER A 115 2.57 -11.00 5.67
C SER A 115 3.78 -10.29 5.08
N ALA A 116 3.80 -8.96 5.16
CA ALA A 116 4.86 -8.08 4.67
C ALA A 116 6.14 -8.09 5.49
N GLY A 117 6.17 -8.79 6.62
CA GLY A 117 7.28 -8.66 7.56
C GLY A 117 7.48 -7.23 8.04
N LEU A 118 6.45 -6.38 7.97
CA LEU A 118 6.49 -5.00 8.44
C LEU A 118 6.06 -4.94 9.89
N PHE A 119 7.06 -4.92 10.76
CA PHE A 119 6.90 -4.72 12.20
C PHE A 119 7.26 -3.27 12.52
N TYR A 120 6.25 -2.44 12.78
CA TYR A 120 6.28 -1.03 13.21
C TYR A 120 7.34 -0.08 12.57
N PRO A 121 6.94 1.07 12.00
CA PRO A 121 7.87 2.05 11.41
C PRO A 121 9.00 2.50 12.36
N VAL A 122 8.70 2.62 13.65
CA VAL A 122 9.69 2.97 14.67
C VAL A 122 10.76 1.88 14.83
N PHE A 123 10.35 0.61 14.78
CA PHE A 123 11.31 -0.50 14.82
C PHE A 123 12.14 -0.53 13.55
N GLU A 124 11.52 -0.31 12.38
CA GLU A 124 12.24 -0.26 11.11
C GLU A 124 13.26 0.88 11.07
N GLU A 125 12.82 2.11 11.27
CA GLU A 125 13.63 3.33 11.15
C GLU A 125 14.68 3.46 12.25
N GLN A 126 14.39 3.04 13.50
CA GLN A 126 15.32 3.27 14.61
C GLN A 126 16.22 2.06 14.90
N VAL A 127 15.79 0.84 14.56
CA VAL A 127 16.46 -0.38 15.03
C VAL A 127 16.85 -1.30 13.88
N ARG A 128 15.92 -1.71 13.00
CA ARG A 128 16.18 -2.62 11.88
C ARG A 128 17.29 -2.08 10.97
N PHE A 129 17.18 -0.83 10.54
CA PHE A 129 18.11 -0.25 9.58
C PHE A 129 19.38 0.34 10.21
N ASN A 130 19.31 0.75 11.48
CA ASN A 130 20.44 1.42 12.13
C ASN A 130 21.28 0.51 13.01
N VAL A 131 20.74 -0.62 13.47
CA VAL A 131 21.44 -1.50 14.42
C VAL A 131 21.26 -3.00 14.12
N PRO A 132 21.53 -3.46 12.89
CA PRO A 132 21.36 -4.86 12.50
C PRO A 132 22.24 -5.84 13.30
N ASP A 133 23.40 -5.38 13.78
CA ASP A 133 24.37 -6.19 14.53
C ASP A 133 23.86 -6.64 15.92
N LEU A 134 22.76 -6.06 16.42
CA LEU A 134 22.13 -6.49 17.68
C LEU A 134 21.27 -7.75 17.54
N TYR A 135 21.05 -8.23 16.31
CA TYR A 135 20.17 -9.36 16.05
C TYR A 135 20.95 -10.67 15.90
N ASN A 136 20.33 -11.75 16.36
CA ASN A 136 20.83 -13.09 16.10
C ASN A 136 20.64 -13.46 14.61
N GLU A 137 21.28 -14.54 14.19
CA GLU A 137 21.23 -15.01 12.80
C GLU A 137 19.79 -15.23 12.32
N GLU A 138 18.94 -15.91 13.10
CA GLU A 138 17.54 -16.17 12.72
C GLU A 138 16.75 -14.89 12.47
N THR A 139 16.92 -13.88 13.32
CA THR A 139 16.27 -12.58 13.16
C THR A 139 16.77 -11.87 11.91
N ASN A 140 18.08 -11.90 11.63
CA ASN A 140 18.64 -11.33 10.41
C ASN A 140 18.11 -12.02 9.15
N ARG A 141 18.04 -13.35 9.14
CA ARG A 141 17.46 -14.12 8.02
C ARG A 141 15.99 -13.77 7.80
N PHE A 142 15.24 -13.58 8.88
CA PHE A 142 13.86 -13.15 8.80
C PHE A 142 13.71 -11.73 8.23
N LEU A 143 14.49 -10.78 8.73
CA LEU A 143 14.49 -9.38 8.30
C LEU A 143 15.06 -9.19 6.87
N ASN A 144 15.82 -10.14 6.36
CA ASN A 144 16.31 -10.15 4.97
C ASN A 144 15.40 -10.93 4.02
N TYR A 145 14.21 -11.33 4.48
CA TYR A 145 13.23 -12.07 3.71
C TYR A 145 13.75 -13.41 3.17
N GLU A 146 14.70 -14.06 3.85
CA GLU A 146 15.29 -15.33 3.39
C GLU A 146 14.28 -16.48 3.31
N TRP A 147 13.12 -16.30 3.95
CA TRP A 147 12.00 -17.23 3.92
C TRP A 147 11.13 -17.10 2.67
N MET A 148 11.36 -16.10 1.82
CA MET A 148 10.64 -15.92 0.57
C MET A 148 11.18 -16.85 -0.54
N GLU A 149 10.30 -17.17 -1.49
CA GLU A 149 10.65 -18.04 -2.60
C GLU A 149 11.73 -17.42 -3.50
N GLY A 150 12.65 -18.26 -3.97
CA GLY A 150 13.73 -17.82 -4.85
C GLY A 150 14.75 -16.90 -4.19
N TYR A 151 14.81 -16.85 -2.85
CA TYR A 151 15.78 -16.03 -2.14
C TYR A 151 17.22 -16.34 -2.58
N ILE A 152 17.99 -15.29 -2.87
CA ILE A 152 19.42 -15.37 -3.12
C ILE A 152 20.09 -14.05 -2.70
N TYR A 153 21.27 -14.16 -2.07
CA TYR A 153 22.15 -13.03 -1.85
C TYR A 153 23.12 -12.91 -3.04
N SER A 154 22.95 -11.87 -3.87
CA SER A 154 23.70 -11.72 -5.13
C SER A 154 23.75 -10.26 -5.59
N HIS A 155 24.66 -9.95 -6.51
CA HIS A 155 24.62 -8.68 -7.24
C HIS A 155 23.67 -8.77 -8.44
N GLN A 156 23.08 -7.63 -8.81
CA GLN A 156 22.17 -7.53 -9.95
C GLN A 156 22.75 -8.11 -11.24
N ASP A 157 24.03 -7.84 -11.51
CA ASP A 157 24.66 -8.21 -12.77
C ASP A 157 24.95 -9.72 -12.89
N ASP A 158 24.83 -10.47 -11.77
CA ASP A 158 25.00 -11.93 -11.71
C ASP A 158 23.65 -12.69 -11.76
N LEU A 159 22.52 -11.97 -11.84
CA LEU A 159 21.18 -12.56 -11.81
C LEU A 159 20.57 -12.69 -13.20
N GLU A 160 19.78 -13.74 -13.37
CA GLU A 160 18.90 -13.90 -14.53
C GLU A 160 17.62 -13.08 -14.33
N ASN A 161 17.26 -12.27 -15.32
CA ASN A 161 16.06 -11.42 -15.35
C ASN A 161 15.80 -10.57 -14.07
N PRO A 162 16.78 -9.78 -13.58
CA PRO A 162 16.55 -8.90 -12.45
C PRO A 162 15.74 -7.65 -12.84
N ILE A 163 14.92 -7.18 -11.91
CA ILE A 163 14.50 -5.77 -11.92
C ILE A 163 15.74 -4.92 -11.70
N ARG A 164 15.97 -3.99 -12.60
CA ARG A 164 17.12 -3.10 -12.55
C ARG A 164 16.87 -2.03 -11.48
N ILE A 165 17.82 -1.86 -10.56
CA ILE A 165 17.81 -0.78 -9.57
C ILE A 165 17.79 0.58 -10.26
N GLU A 166 18.39 0.68 -11.44
CA GLU A 166 18.35 1.87 -12.28
C GLU A 166 16.92 2.23 -12.71
N ASP A 167 16.07 1.24 -13.00
CA ASP A 167 14.68 1.46 -13.39
C ASP A 167 13.86 1.94 -12.19
N LEU A 168 14.10 1.36 -11.00
CA LEU A 168 13.45 1.78 -9.75
C LEU A 168 13.77 3.23 -9.34
N LEU A 169 14.94 3.72 -9.74
CA LEU A 169 15.42 5.07 -9.44
C LEU A 169 15.30 6.05 -10.62
N ALA A 170 14.60 5.67 -11.70
CA ALA A 170 14.59 6.45 -12.95
C ALA A 170 14.09 7.89 -12.79
N ASN A 171 13.26 8.17 -11.77
CA ASN A 171 12.74 9.51 -11.49
C ASN A 171 13.64 10.35 -10.57
N GLU A 172 14.70 9.76 -10.00
CA GLU A 172 15.64 10.43 -9.09
C GLU A 172 16.81 11.07 -9.86
N LYS A 173 16.49 12.10 -10.64
CA LYS A 173 17.42 12.81 -11.57
C LYS A 173 18.64 13.46 -10.91
N HIS A 174 18.65 13.56 -9.58
CA HIS A 174 19.75 14.13 -8.82
C HIS A 174 20.88 13.12 -8.55
N LEU A 175 20.62 11.82 -8.70
CA LEU A 175 21.60 10.76 -8.50
C LEU A 175 22.57 10.67 -9.68
N THR A 176 23.86 10.59 -9.37
CA THR A 176 24.91 10.37 -10.36
C THR A 176 25.06 8.89 -10.69
N HIS A 177 25.77 8.57 -11.77
CA HIS A 177 26.15 7.18 -12.08
C HIS A 177 26.95 6.51 -10.95
N LYS A 178 27.75 7.28 -10.21
CA LYS A 178 28.48 6.76 -9.06
C LYS A 178 27.52 6.38 -7.93
N ASP A 179 26.56 7.25 -7.61
CA ASP A 179 25.57 6.97 -6.56
C ASP A 179 24.78 5.70 -6.86
N ILE A 180 24.30 5.55 -8.10
CA ILE A 180 23.60 4.34 -8.55
C ILE A 180 24.51 3.10 -8.42
N LYS A 181 25.78 3.20 -8.82
CA LYS A 181 26.73 2.10 -8.69
C LYS A 181 26.96 1.72 -7.22
N ASP A 182 27.11 2.70 -6.34
CA ASP A 182 27.34 2.47 -4.92
C ASP A 182 26.10 1.83 -4.28
N LEU A 183 24.88 2.27 -4.65
CA LEU A 183 23.62 1.65 -4.23
C LEU A 183 23.47 0.20 -4.70
N LYS A 184 23.80 -0.10 -5.97
CA LYS A 184 23.77 -1.48 -6.50
C LYS A 184 24.68 -2.45 -5.73
N ASN A 185 25.76 -1.93 -5.14
CA ASN A 185 26.78 -2.73 -4.46
C ASN A 185 26.64 -2.70 -2.94
N CYS A 186 25.65 -2.01 -2.38
CA CYS A 186 25.41 -2.02 -0.95
C CYS A 186 24.71 -3.31 -0.51
N GLY A 187 24.89 -3.72 0.75
CA GLY A 187 24.31 -4.97 1.26
C GLY A 187 22.78 -5.02 1.15
N MET A 188 22.11 -3.88 1.27
CA MET A 188 20.64 -3.79 1.14
C MET A 188 20.14 -4.19 -0.26
N ALA A 189 20.90 -3.88 -1.31
CA ALA A 189 20.58 -4.25 -2.69
C ALA A 189 20.93 -5.71 -3.03
N GLY A 190 21.59 -6.42 -2.10
CA GLY A 190 22.05 -7.79 -2.31
C GLY A 190 20.99 -8.86 -2.07
N HIS A 191 19.84 -8.54 -1.47
CA HIS A 191 18.81 -9.52 -1.10
C HIS A 191 17.72 -9.60 -2.18
N TRP A 192 17.67 -10.72 -2.91
CA TRP A 192 16.76 -10.91 -4.04
C TRP A 192 15.79 -12.06 -3.79
N VAL A 193 14.56 -11.93 -4.27
CA VAL A 193 13.52 -12.97 -4.20
C VAL A 193 12.82 -13.10 -5.56
N ASP A 194 12.04 -14.17 -5.75
CA ASP A 194 11.20 -14.29 -6.95
C ASP A 194 9.98 -13.37 -6.86
N GLY A 195 9.72 -12.67 -7.97
CA GLY A 195 8.48 -11.96 -8.23
C GLY A 195 7.92 -12.35 -9.60
N PHE A 196 6.66 -12.01 -9.83
CA PHE A 196 5.98 -12.26 -11.10
C PHE A 196 5.63 -10.94 -11.77
N SER A 197 6.16 -10.72 -12.97
CA SER A 197 5.77 -9.58 -13.79
C SER A 197 4.49 -9.92 -14.57
N ILE A 198 3.39 -9.23 -14.28
CA ILE A 198 2.12 -9.46 -14.99
C ILE A 198 2.24 -9.04 -16.46
N VAL A 199 2.94 -7.94 -16.72
CA VAL A 199 3.05 -7.36 -18.05
C VAL A 199 3.97 -8.17 -18.95
N ARG A 200 5.04 -8.74 -18.38
CA ARG A 200 5.94 -9.65 -19.10
C ARG A 200 5.47 -11.11 -19.07
N ASN A 201 4.56 -11.45 -18.16
CA ASN A 201 4.05 -12.80 -17.92
C ASN A 201 5.16 -13.83 -17.61
N GLU A 202 6.10 -13.42 -16.76
CA GLU A 202 7.29 -14.20 -16.40
C GLU A 202 7.74 -13.92 -14.97
N THR A 203 8.54 -14.82 -14.41
CA THR A 203 9.23 -14.62 -13.14
C THR A 203 10.43 -13.70 -13.33
N VAL A 204 10.63 -12.78 -12.39
CA VAL A 204 11.72 -11.80 -12.33
C VAL A 204 12.38 -11.87 -10.95
N LYS A 205 13.66 -11.49 -10.85
CA LYS A 205 14.31 -11.29 -9.55
C LYS A 205 14.04 -9.88 -9.02
N VAL A 206 13.65 -9.78 -7.76
CA VAL A 206 13.28 -8.53 -7.09
C VAL A 206 14.20 -8.24 -5.91
N PRO A 207 14.83 -7.04 -5.82
CA PRO A 207 15.70 -6.70 -4.70
C PRO A 207 14.85 -6.27 -3.49
N ILE A 208 14.34 -7.23 -2.73
CA ILE A 208 13.23 -7.03 -1.78
C ILE A 208 13.54 -6.02 -0.67
N ASN A 209 14.75 -6.04 -0.12
CA ASN A 209 15.14 -5.09 0.92
C ASN A 209 15.18 -3.66 0.36
N PHE A 210 15.75 -3.48 -0.83
CA PHE A 210 15.81 -2.19 -1.51
C PHE A 210 14.42 -1.65 -1.84
N VAL A 211 13.56 -2.50 -2.43
CA VAL A 211 12.17 -2.18 -2.74
C VAL A 211 11.37 -1.79 -1.50
N SER A 212 11.48 -2.57 -0.43
CA SER A 212 10.80 -2.29 0.83
C SER A 212 11.23 -0.95 1.40
N TYR A 213 12.52 -0.61 1.29
CA TYR A 213 13.07 0.64 1.78
C TYR A 213 12.55 1.87 1.01
N ILE A 214 12.56 1.83 -0.33
CA ILE A 214 12.19 3.01 -1.14
C ILE A 214 10.67 3.22 -1.27
N HIS A 215 9.86 2.17 -1.09
CA HIS A 215 8.40 2.24 -1.24
C HIS A 215 7.64 2.20 0.09
N GLY A 216 8.28 1.77 1.18
CA GLY A 216 7.61 1.57 2.46
C GLY A 216 6.41 0.64 2.32
N SER A 217 5.24 1.08 2.79
CA SER A 217 4.00 0.32 2.70
C SER A 217 3.24 0.47 1.38
N ASN A 218 3.66 1.36 0.49
CA ASN A 218 2.90 1.68 -0.71
C ASN A 218 2.77 0.48 -1.65
N GLY A 219 1.54 0.14 -2.03
CA GLY A 219 1.28 -0.95 -2.98
C GLY A 219 1.30 -2.35 -2.34
N MET A 220 1.21 -2.43 -1.02
CA MET A 220 0.89 -3.70 -0.35
C MET A 220 -0.61 -3.86 -0.25
N ALA A 221 -1.07 -5.11 -0.30
CA ALA A 221 -2.46 -5.40 -0.01
C ALA A 221 -2.66 -6.85 0.47
N ALA A 222 -3.66 -7.01 1.33
CA ALA A 222 -4.33 -8.29 1.53
C ALA A 222 -5.70 -8.29 0.84
N GLY A 223 -6.14 -9.47 0.42
CA GLY A 223 -7.43 -9.67 -0.23
C GLY A 223 -7.93 -11.08 -0.03
N ASN A 224 -9.23 -11.28 -0.27
CA ASN A 224 -9.83 -12.61 -0.18
C ASN A 224 -9.32 -13.58 -1.27
N THR A 225 -8.90 -13.02 -2.40
CA THR A 225 -8.20 -13.67 -3.52
C THR A 225 -6.95 -12.87 -3.89
N ILE A 226 -6.07 -13.45 -4.69
CA ILE A 226 -4.87 -12.77 -5.18
C ILE A 226 -5.24 -11.57 -6.06
N GLU A 227 -6.26 -11.71 -6.92
CA GLU A 227 -6.73 -10.64 -7.82
C GLU A 227 -7.36 -9.48 -7.05
N GLU A 228 -8.09 -9.76 -5.97
CA GLU A 228 -8.61 -8.71 -5.08
C GLU A 228 -7.48 -7.92 -4.43
N ALA A 229 -6.47 -8.62 -3.89
CA ALA A 229 -5.29 -7.98 -3.31
C ALA A 229 -4.55 -7.14 -4.38
N MET A 230 -4.39 -7.68 -5.59
CA MET A 230 -3.72 -6.96 -6.67
C MET A 230 -4.45 -5.69 -7.10
N ILE A 231 -5.77 -5.74 -7.22
CA ILE A 231 -6.55 -4.55 -7.57
C ILE A 231 -6.46 -3.52 -6.44
N GLN A 232 -6.53 -3.94 -5.18
CA GLN A 232 -6.38 -3.05 -4.03
C GLN A 232 -5.02 -2.35 -4.02
N ALA A 233 -3.93 -3.11 -4.14
CA ALA A 233 -2.57 -2.57 -4.19
C ALA A 233 -2.36 -1.64 -5.40
N THR A 234 -2.92 -1.98 -6.56
CA THR A 234 -2.85 -1.12 -7.75
C THR A 234 -3.59 0.21 -7.54
N CYS A 235 -4.79 0.17 -6.95
CA CYS A 235 -5.55 1.37 -6.62
C CYS A 235 -4.82 2.26 -5.62
N GLU A 236 -4.13 1.69 -4.62
CA GLU A 236 -3.32 2.45 -3.67
C GLU A 236 -2.14 3.16 -4.35
N ILE A 237 -1.46 2.48 -5.28
CA ILE A 237 -0.38 3.12 -6.04
C ILE A 237 -0.91 4.27 -6.89
N PHE A 238 -2.09 4.11 -7.52
CA PHE A 238 -2.74 5.21 -8.24
C PHE A 238 -3.12 6.36 -7.32
N GLU A 239 -3.62 6.08 -6.11
CA GLU A 239 -3.91 7.10 -5.10
C GLU A 239 -2.66 7.93 -4.77
N ARG A 240 -1.54 7.27 -4.41
CA ARG A 240 -0.28 7.94 -4.08
C ARG A 240 0.32 8.67 -5.28
N PHE A 241 0.25 8.08 -6.47
CA PHE A 241 0.71 8.74 -7.68
C PHE A 241 -0.09 10.01 -7.99
N SER A 242 -1.42 9.94 -8.00
CA SER A 242 -2.30 11.11 -8.17
C SER A 242 -1.99 12.20 -7.17
N GLN A 243 -1.80 11.82 -5.90
CA GLN A 243 -1.47 12.74 -4.82
C GLN A 243 -0.14 13.46 -5.09
N ILE A 244 0.93 12.72 -5.41
CA ILE A 244 2.25 13.29 -5.73
C ILE A 244 2.16 14.20 -6.95
N GLN A 245 1.55 13.72 -8.04
CA GLN A 245 1.41 14.46 -9.30
C GLN A 245 0.55 15.71 -9.21
N THR A 246 -0.25 15.84 -8.14
CA THR A 246 -1.09 17.00 -7.90
C THR A 246 -0.40 17.95 -6.93
N ILE A 247 -0.03 17.46 -5.75
CA ILE A 247 0.46 18.27 -4.63
C ILE A 247 1.88 18.79 -4.93
N LYS A 248 2.80 17.91 -5.37
CA LYS A 248 4.21 18.29 -5.58
C LYS A 248 4.38 19.35 -6.68
N SER A 249 3.53 19.30 -7.70
CA SER A 249 3.53 20.28 -8.80
C SER A 249 2.52 21.41 -8.61
N GLU A 250 1.87 21.49 -7.44
CA GLU A 250 0.87 22.51 -7.10
C GLU A 250 -0.19 22.71 -8.20
N LYS A 251 -0.67 21.60 -8.80
CA LYS A 251 -1.62 21.66 -9.91
C LYS A 251 -3.00 22.12 -9.42
N ILE A 252 -3.58 23.04 -10.17
CA ILE A 252 -4.99 23.38 -10.02
C ILE A 252 -5.81 22.27 -10.69
N ILE A 253 -6.61 21.58 -9.90
CA ILE A 253 -7.45 20.46 -10.34
C ILE A 253 -8.95 20.75 -10.13
N PRO A 254 -9.82 20.21 -11.00
CA PRO A 254 -11.25 20.44 -10.92
C PRO A 254 -11.85 19.92 -9.61
N SER A 255 -12.84 20.66 -9.09
CA SER A 255 -13.68 20.18 -8.00
C SER A 255 -14.88 19.44 -8.58
N ILE A 256 -15.29 18.37 -7.92
CA ILE A 256 -16.55 17.70 -8.17
C ILE A 256 -17.65 18.51 -7.48
N ASP A 257 -18.72 18.81 -8.21
CA ASP A 257 -19.91 19.46 -7.66
C ASP A 257 -20.58 18.52 -6.65
N LEU A 258 -20.76 18.97 -5.42
CA LEU A 258 -21.38 18.15 -4.37
C LEU A 258 -22.83 17.82 -4.69
N ASP A 259 -23.53 18.69 -5.44
CA ASP A 259 -24.92 18.47 -5.85
C ASP A 259 -25.03 17.38 -6.93
N SER A 260 -23.91 17.02 -7.57
CA SER A 260 -23.84 15.89 -8.52
C SER A 260 -23.65 14.52 -7.85
N VAL A 261 -23.47 14.47 -6.53
CA VAL A 261 -23.24 13.22 -5.79
C VAL A 261 -24.58 12.51 -5.52
N GLU A 262 -24.88 11.50 -6.34
CA GLU A 262 -26.13 10.73 -6.21
C GLU A 262 -26.11 9.68 -5.08
N ASN A 263 -24.93 9.36 -4.53
CA ASN A 263 -24.80 8.34 -3.50
C ASN A 263 -25.27 8.86 -2.13
N GLU A 264 -26.41 8.35 -1.65
CA GLU A 264 -27.02 8.75 -0.38
C GLU A 264 -26.05 8.63 0.81
N THR A 265 -25.27 7.54 0.88
CA THR A 265 -24.29 7.33 1.97
C THR A 265 -23.22 8.43 1.97
N ILE A 266 -22.72 8.84 0.80
CA ILE A 266 -21.76 9.95 0.70
C ILE A 266 -22.44 11.28 1.05
N GLY A 267 -23.68 11.50 0.61
CA GLY A 267 -24.48 12.67 0.99
C GLY A 267 -24.63 12.83 2.50
N ASP A 268 -24.94 11.74 3.21
CA ASP A 268 -25.02 11.71 4.67
C ASP A 268 -23.68 12.04 5.34
N MET A 269 -22.57 11.52 4.81
CA MET A 269 -21.23 11.85 5.31
C MET A 269 -20.91 13.33 5.14
N ILE A 270 -21.19 13.90 3.97
CA ILE A 270 -20.99 15.34 3.69
C ILE A 270 -21.81 16.18 4.68
N LYS A 271 -23.09 15.83 4.87
CA LYS A 271 -23.97 16.52 5.81
C LYS A 271 -23.43 16.45 7.24
N PHE A 272 -22.99 15.27 7.69
CA PHE A 272 -22.39 15.08 9.01
C PHE A 272 -21.21 16.04 9.24
N TYR A 273 -20.27 16.14 8.30
CA TYR A 273 -19.12 17.04 8.45
C TYR A 273 -19.53 18.53 8.44
N LYS A 274 -20.46 18.93 7.56
CA LYS A 274 -21.00 20.29 7.53
C LYS A 274 -21.65 20.69 8.86
N GLU A 275 -22.44 19.80 9.47
CA GLU A 275 -23.05 20.01 10.79
C GLU A 275 -22.01 20.13 11.92
N LYS A 276 -20.80 19.58 11.71
CA LYS A 276 -19.65 19.74 12.61
C LYS A 276 -18.77 20.94 12.26
N ASN A 277 -19.22 21.86 11.41
CA ASN A 277 -18.45 23.01 10.97
C ASN A 277 -17.10 22.61 10.31
N VAL A 278 -17.15 21.54 9.52
CA VAL A 278 -16.05 21.05 8.68
C VAL A 278 -16.50 21.09 7.22
N ASP A 279 -15.90 21.97 6.42
CA ASP A 279 -16.21 22.06 4.99
C ASP A 279 -15.54 20.93 4.22
N ILE A 280 -16.25 20.45 3.19
CA ILE A 280 -15.81 19.36 2.32
C ILE A 280 -15.66 19.88 0.90
N ILE A 281 -14.50 19.63 0.30
CA ILE A 281 -14.28 19.84 -1.13
C ILE A 281 -13.83 18.52 -1.73
N ILE A 282 -14.58 18.03 -2.72
CA ILE A 282 -14.20 16.83 -3.47
C ILE A 282 -13.46 17.27 -4.73
N LYS A 283 -12.30 16.68 -4.97
CA LYS A 283 -11.41 16.97 -6.09
C LYS A 283 -11.30 15.75 -6.99
N ASP A 284 -11.41 15.99 -8.29
CA ASP A 284 -11.11 14.96 -9.29
C ASP A 284 -9.59 14.84 -9.43
N LEU A 285 -9.06 13.70 -8.97
CA LEU A 285 -7.64 13.35 -9.03
C LEU A 285 -7.35 12.35 -10.15
N SER A 286 -8.26 12.24 -11.13
CA SER A 286 -8.15 11.24 -12.18
C SER A 286 -7.07 11.50 -13.22
N LEU A 287 -6.46 12.69 -13.20
CA LEU A 287 -5.49 13.16 -14.19
C LEU A 287 -6.08 13.06 -15.61
N ASP A 288 -7.16 13.80 -15.86
CA ASP A 288 -7.91 13.79 -17.14
C ASP A 288 -8.51 12.42 -17.48
N GLY A 289 -9.02 11.70 -16.47
CA GLY A 289 -9.69 10.41 -16.63
C GLY A 289 -8.75 9.21 -16.79
N LEU A 290 -7.44 9.38 -16.61
CA LEU A 290 -6.45 8.31 -16.75
C LEU A 290 -6.51 7.28 -15.62
N ILE A 291 -6.76 7.71 -14.39
CA ILE A 291 -6.77 6.84 -13.20
C ILE A 291 -8.00 7.08 -12.32
N PRO A 292 -8.55 6.05 -11.67
CA PRO A 292 -9.77 6.19 -10.87
C PRO A 292 -9.46 6.73 -9.47
N CYS A 293 -9.09 8.01 -9.37
CA CYS A 293 -8.70 8.64 -8.10
C CYS A 293 -9.53 9.89 -7.80
N ILE A 294 -9.92 10.03 -6.52
CA ILE A 294 -10.65 11.19 -5.99
C ILE A 294 -9.90 11.67 -4.74
N GLY A 295 -9.78 12.99 -4.59
CA GLY A 295 -9.29 13.62 -3.37
C GLY A 295 -10.43 14.23 -2.59
N VAL A 296 -10.42 14.13 -1.25
CA VAL A 296 -11.38 14.82 -0.39
C VAL A 296 -10.61 15.71 0.57
N LEU A 297 -10.84 17.01 0.47
CA LEU A 297 -10.25 18.01 1.35
C LEU A 297 -11.26 18.36 2.44
N PHE A 298 -10.79 18.32 3.69
CA PHE A 298 -11.53 18.69 4.89
C PHE A 298 -10.96 20.01 5.41
N ILE A 299 -11.81 21.04 5.55
CA ILE A 299 -11.42 22.32 6.16
C ILE A 299 -12.13 22.42 7.50
N ASN A 300 -11.38 22.23 8.58
CA ASN A 300 -11.93 22.23 9.92
C ASN A 300 -11.89 23.64 10.54
N ASN A 301 -13.04 24.31 10.52
CA ASN A 301 -13.19 25.68 11.03
C ASN A 301 -13.22 25.77 12.57
N ASN A 302 -13.12 24.63 13.27
CA ASN A 302 -13.08 24.59 14.74
C ASN A 302 -11.65 24.61 15.30
N LEU A 303 -10.63 24.49 14.43
CA LEU A 303 -9.23 24.53 14.86
C LEU A 303 -8.82 25.96 15.19
N ARG A 304 -7.98 26.10 16.23
CA ARG A 304 -7.37 27.40 16.54
C ARG A 304 -6.34 27.77 15.49
N THR A 305 -6.22 29.04 15.16
CA THR A 305 -5.30 29.57 14.13
C THR A 305 -3.82 29.40 14.46
N ASP A 306 -3.48 29.08 15.71
CA ASP A 306 -2.11 28.79 16.17
C ASP A 306 -1.73 27.30 16.05
N ARG A 307 -2.69 26.43 15.74
CA ARG A 307 -2.43 25.00 15.47
C ARG A 307 -1.78 24.83 14.10
N LEU A 308 -0.79 23.93 14.03
CA LEU A 308 -0.13 23.59 12.78
C LEU A 308 -1.15 23.07 11.77
N GLU A 309 -2.08 22.25 12.24
CA GLU A 309 -3.18 21.62 11.51
C GLU A 309 -4.14 22.63 10.87
N HIS A 310 -4.17 23.88 11.37
CA HIS A 310 -4.92 24.98 10.75
C HIS A 310 -4.12 25.64 9.60
N ARG A 311 -2.80 25.55 9.61
CA ARG A 311 -1.90 26.30 8.71
C ARG A 311 -1.34 25.48 7.57
N ILE A 312 -1.40 24.15 7.66
CA ILE A 312 -0.82 23.25 6.67
C ILE A 312 -1.86 22.30 6.10
N LEU A 313 -1.67 21.93 4.84
CA LEU A 313 -2.30 20.75 4.28
C LEU A 313 -1.63 19.52 4.89
N ILE A 314 -2.42 18.67 5.55
CA ILE A 314 -1.98 17.36 6.02
C ILE A 314 -2.49 16.33 5.01
N PRO A 315 -1.66 15.86 4.06
CA PRO A 315 -2.06 14.79 3.16
C PRO A 315 -2.24 13.49 3.95
N GLY A 316 -3.36 12.80 3.72
CA GLY A 316 -3.62 11.42 4.17
C GLY A 316 -3.09 10.38 3.19
#